data_AF-A0A496QDK5-F1
#
_entry.id   AF-A0A496QDK5-F1
#
_cell.length_a   1.000
_cell.length_b   1.000
_cell.length_c   1.000
_cell.angle_alpha   90.00
_cell.angle_beta   90.00
_cell.angle_gamma   90.00
#
_symmetry.space_group_name_H-M   'P 1'
#
loop_
_entity.id
_entity.type
_entity.pdbx_description
1 polymer ?
#
loop_
_entity_poly.entity_id
_entity_poly.type
_entity_poly.pdbx_seq_one_letter_code
_entity_poly.pdbx_strand_id
1 'polypeptide(L)'
;MDDVKRNNEENLSMDEIFESMDDFSIRRGSVKEAEVYSIQPDGLLVLLDGKLDGFVPESELVRSLNEYKIGDKIKVTILKVNEEEGRSTASEIRVFRKEALKEVENKYRNNEPVKGKIVSKVSSGYNVRLLNVVEAFLPGSHSGLKIDDEIPEETLDFKIIAFRR
;
A
#
# COMPACT_ATOMS: atom_id res chain seq x y z
N MET A 1 26.99 27.20 50.36
CA MET A 1 27.75 26.14 49.68
C MET A 1 26.90 24.87 49.79
N ASP A 2 25.85 24.79 48.96
CA ASP A 2 25.80 24.07 47.65
C ASP A 2 25.55 22.58 47.95
N ASP A 3 24.60 21.82 47.41
CA ASP A 3 23.56 21.98 46.39
C ASP A 3 22.63 20.76 46.64
N VAL A 4 21.36 20.94 47.03
CA VAL A 4 20.37 19.85 47.04
C VAL A 4 19.51 20.01 45.79
N LYS A 5 20.00 19.53 44.66
CA LYS A 5 19.17 19.40 43.45
C LYS A 5 18.26 18.19 43.60
N ARG A 6 17.03 18.47 44.06
CA ARG A 6 15.89 17.54 43.99
C ARG A 6 15.50 17.32 42.53
N ASN A 7 15.40 16.04 42.20
CA ASN A 7 14.60 15.38 41.17
C ASN A 7 13.75 16.29 40.29
N ASN A 8 14.10 16.34 39.01
CA ASN A 8 13.23 16.80 37.95
C ASN A 8 12.36 15.61 37.53
N GLU A 9 11.23 15.39 38.21
CA GLU A 9 10.17 14.52 37.72
C GLU A 9 9.45 15.29 36.61
N GLU A 10 9.65 14.85 35.37
CA GLU A 10 8.97 15.35 34.18
C GLU A 10 7.47 15.08 34.32
N ASN A 11 6.73 16.04 34.88
CA ASN A 11 5.28 16.09 34.78
C ASN A 11 4.92 16.43 33.33
N LEU A 12 4.91 15.42 32.47
CA LEU A 12 4.23 15.48 31.18
C LEU A 12 2.75 15.77 31.48
N SER A 13 2.24 16.86 30.91
CA SER A 13 0.84 17.21 31.11
C SER A 13 -0.05 16.11 30.50
N MET A 14 -1.22 15.88 31.09
CA MET A 14 -2.17 14.88 30.58
C MET A 14 -2.46 15.13 29.09
N ASP A 15 -2.53 16.41 28.67
CA ASP A 15 -2.73 16.82 27.27
C ASP A 15 -1.55 16.45 26.36
N GLU A 16 -0.29 16.58 26.79
CA GLU A 16 0.89 16.13 26.03
C GLU A 16 0.98 14.60 25.94
N ILE A 17 0.55 13.89 26.99
CA ILE A 17 0.43 12.43 26.94
C ILE A 17 -0.67 12.05 25.94
N PHE A 18 -1.83 12.72 25.95
CA PHE A 18 -2.90 12.48 24.98
C PHE A 18 -2.48 12.81 23.53
N GLU A 19 -1.76 13.91 23.28
CA GLU A 19 -1.22 14.24 21.96
C GLU A 19 -0.18 13.21 21.47
N SER A 20 0.64 12.66 22.37
CA SER A 20 1.57 11.57 22.03
C SER A 20 0.87 10.22 21.80
N MET A 21 -0.30 10.00 22.42
CA MET A 21 -1.13 8.81 22.20
C MET A 21 -1.91 8.86 20.88
N ASP A 22 -2.11 10.05 20.31
CA ASP A 22 -2.79 10.20 19.03
C ASP A 22 -2.02 9.61 17.84
N ASP A 23 -0.69 9.46 17.95
CA ASP A 23 0.17 8.77 16.98
C ASP A 23 0.02 7.22 17.04
N PHE A 24 -0.54 6.72 18.14
CA PHE A 24 -0.89 5.30 18.35
C PHE A 24 -2.34 4.97 18.00
N SER A 25 -3.16 5.97 17.65
CA SER A 25 -4.54 5.71 17.21
C SER A 25 -4.51 5.11 15.80
N ILE A 26 -5.12 3.94 15.63
CA ILE A 26 -5.34 3.33 14.32
C ILE A 26 -6.31 4.25 13.56
N ARG A 27 -5.78 5.19 12.77
CA ARG A 27 -6.59 6.12 11.97
C ARG A 27 -6.84 5.54 10.59
N ARG A 28 -8.06 5.65 10.07
CA ARG A 28 -8.36 5.29 8.67
C ARG A 28 -7.42 6.06 7.73
N GLY A 29 -6.88 5.35 6.75
CA GLY A 29 -5.93 5.89 5.77
C GLY A 29 -4.48 6.00 6.24
N SER A 30 -4.18 5.72 7.52
CA SER A 30 -2.81 5.60 7.99
C SER A 30 -2.15 4.34 7.44
N VAL A 31 -0.85 4.42 7.18
CA VAL A 31 -0.01 3.27 6.80
C VAL A 31 0.71 2.79 8.05
N LYS A 32 0.61 1.50 8.36
CA LYS A 32 1.23 0.86 9.52
C LYS A 32 1.99 -0.39 9.08
N GLU A 33 3.03 -0.73 9.83
CA GLU A 33 3.66 -2.04 9.72
C GLU A 33 2.81 -3.06 10.47
N ALA A 34 2.62 -4.22 9.86
CA ALA A 34 1.82 -5.30 10.40
C ALA A 34 2.61 -6.61 10.33
N GLU A 35 2.49 -7.45 11.35
CA GLU A 35 3.09 -8.78 11.38
C GLU A 35 2.02 -9.85 11.19
N VAL A 36 2.22 -10.78 10.25
CA VAL A 36 1.27 -11.87 10.02
C VAL A 36 1.23 -12.80 11.22
N TYR A 37 0.10 -12.80 11.94
CA TYR A 37 -0.13 -13.67 13.09
C TYR A 37 -0.70 -15.03 12.66
N SER A 38 -1.65 -15.02 11.72
CA SER A 38 -2.30 -16.23 11.24
C SER A 38 -2.82 -16.05 9.81
N ILE A 39 -2.83 -17.15 9.05
CA ILE A 39 -3.32 -17.22 7.68
C ILE A 39 -4.66 -17.95 7.71
N GLN A 40 -5.73 -17.29 7.27
CA GLN A 40 -7.09 -17.82 7.20
C GLN A 40 -7.53 -17.96 5.74
N PRO A 41 -8.53 -18.80 5.42
CA PRO A 41 -8.97 -19.02 4.04
C PRO A 41 -9.42 -17.75 3.30
N ASP A 42 -9.86 -16.74 4.03
CA ASP A 42 -10.38 -15.47 3.53
C ASP A 42 -9.42 -14.28 3.70
N GLY A 43 -8.24 -14.48 4.29
CA GLY A 43 -7.26 -13.41 4.49
C GLY A 43 -6.22 -13.67 5.59
N LEU A 44 -5.59 -12.60 6.05
CA LEU A 44 -4.56 -12.61 7.08
C LEU A 44 -5.05 -11.92 8.35
N LEU A 45 -4.83 -12.57 9.50
CA LEU A 45 -4.85 -11.89 10.79
C LEU A 45 -3.46 -11.34 11.05
N VAL A 46 -3.39 -10.05 11.36
CA VAL A 46 -2.12 -9.34 11.53
C VAL A 46 -2.07 -8.58 12.86
N LEU A 47 -0.87 -8.47 13.42
CA LEU A 47 -0.59 -7.63 14.57
C LEU A 47 -0.30 -6.21 14.08
N LEU A 48 -1.08 -5.22 14.49
CA LEU A 48 -0.78 -3.80 14.27
C LEU A 48 -0.26 -3.23 15.59
N ASP A 49 0.92 -2.62 15.57
CA ASP A 49 1.57 -2.05 16.76
C ASP A 49 1.60 -3.04 17.97
N GLY A 50 1.74 -4.35 17.67
CA GLY A 50 1.80 -5.43 18.67
C GLY A 50 0.44 -5.93 19.20
N LYS A 51 -0.68 -5.42 18.70
CA LYS A 51 -2.03 -5.87 19.07
C LYS A 51 -2.66 -6.70 17.95
N LEU A 52 -3.41 -7.75 18.29
CA LEU A 52 -4.12 -8.58 17.32
C LEU A 52 -5.47 -7.98 16.94
N ASP A 53 -5.40 -6.87 16.21
CA ASP A 53 -6.55 -6.06 15.81
C ASP A 53 -6.60 -5.83 14.29
N GLY A 54 -5.73 -6.47 13.49
CA GLY A 54 -5.75 -6.32 12.04
C GLY A 54 -6.31 -7.54 11.30
N PHE A 55 -7.16 -7.29 10.31
CA PHE A 55 -7.56 -8.27 9.30
C PHE A 55 -7.33 -7.72 7.89
N VAL A 56 -6.61 -8.47 7.06
CA VAL A 56 -6.35 -8.13 5.65
C VAL A 56 -7.04 -9.20 4.79
N PRO A 57 -8.16 -8.88 4.12
CA PRO A 57 -8.83 -9.86 3.27
C PRO A 57 -7.96 -10.23 2.07
N GLU A 58 -8.13 -11.44 1.53
CA GLU A 58 -7.36 -11.93 0.37
C GLU A 58 -7.40 -10.95 -0.81
N SER A 59 -8.55 -10.32 -1.05
CA SER A 59 -8.74 -9.32 -2.11
C SER A 59 -7.92 -8.04 -1.94
N GLU A 60 -7.33 -7.81 -0.76
CA GLU A 60 -6.50 -6.65 -0.44
C GLU A 60 -5.01 -7.02 -0.21
N LEU A 61 -4.63 -8.26 -0.55
CA LEU A 61 -3.25 -8.75 -0.55
C LEU A 61 -2.56 -8.53 -1.91
N VAL A 62 -1.26 -8.28 -1.88
CA VAL A 62 -0.46 -8.02 -3.10
C VAL A 62 0.06 -9.29 -3.74
N ARG A 63 0.28 -10.33 -2.95
CA ARG A 63 0.68 -11.67 -3.41
C ARG A 63 -0.43 -12.67 -3.05
N SER A 64 -0.38 -13.88 -3.60
CA SER A 64 -1.35 -14.91 -3.25
C SER A 64 -1.20 -15.32 -1.78
N LEU A 65 -2.31 -15.71 -1.13
CA LEU A 65 -2.34 -16.02 0.30
C LEU A 65 -1.29 -17.06 0.73
N ASN A 66 -1.03 -18.05 -0.13
CA ASN A 66 -0.05 -19.12 0.05
C ASN A 66 1.41 -18.65 0.00
N GLU A 67 1.69 -17.43 -0.44
CA GLU A 67 3.02 -16.84 -0.49
C GLU A 67 3.38 -16.10 0.82
N TYR A 68 2.42 -15.92 1.73
CA TYR A 68 2.68 -15.34 3.05
C TYR A 68 3.07 -16.41 4.06
N LYS A 69 3.84 -16.00 5.07
CA LYS A 69 4.21 -16.83 6.22
C LYS A 69 3.87 -16.12 7.51
N ILE A 70 3.58 -16.90 8.55
CA ILE A 70 3.45 -16.38 9.92
C ILE A 70 4.79 -15.74 10.31
N GLY A 71 4.72 -14.53 10.85
CA GLY A 71 5.87 -13.67 11.17
C GLY A 71 6.33 -12.74 10.04
N ASP A 72 5.72 -12.82 8.85
CA ASP A 72 6.03 -11.87 7.77
C ASP A 72 5.64 -10.45 8.19
N LYS A 73 6.54 -9.49 7.97
CA LYS A 73 6.26 -8.07 8.13
C LYS A 73 5.77 -7.49 6.80
N ILE A 74 4.57 -6.90 6.82
CA ILE A 74 3.93 -6.28 5.66
C ILE A 74 3.52 -4.85 6.00
N LYS A 75 3.42 -3.98 5.00
CA LYS A 75 2.88 -2.63 5.18
C LYS A 75 1.43 -2.60 4.75
N VAL A 76 0.55 -2.09 5.61
CA VAL A 76 -0.88 -2.04 5.32
C VAL A 76 -1.45 -0.65 5.56
N THR A 77 -2.47 -0.28 4.78
CA THR A 77 -3.29 0.91 4.99
C THR A 77 -4.56 0.52 5.72
N ILE A 78 -4.90 1.22 6.80
CA ILE A 78 -6.15 0.99 7.52
C ILE A 78 -7.33 1.47 6.68
N LEU A 79 -8.25 0.57 6.34
CA LEU A 79 -9.47 0.88 5.61
C LEU A 79 -10.61 1.27 6.55
N LYS A 80 -10.80 0.48 7.60
CA LYS A 80 -11.89 0.62 8.56
C LYS A 80 -11.39 0.25 9.94
N VAL A 81 -11.90 0.94 10.94
CA VAL A 81 -11.69 0.63 12.36
C VAL A 81 -13.08 0.28 12.88
N ASN A 82 -13.27 -0.96 13.37
CA ASN A 82 -14.47 -1.36 14.08
C ASN A 82 -14.12 -1.49 15.57
N GLU A 83 -14.37 -0.43 16.32
CA GLU A 83 -14.14 -0.42 17.78
C GLU A 83 -15.04 -1.44 18.50
N GLU A 84 -16.25 -1.69 17.99
CA GLU A 84 -17.21 -2.65 18.56
C GLU A 84 -16.75 -4.11 18.46
N GLU A 85 -16.01 -4.46 17.40
CA GLU A 85 -15.50 -5.82 17.17
C GLU A 85 -14.04 -5.99 17.59
N GLY A 86 -13.38 -4.91 18.04
CA GLY A 86 -11.95 -4.89 18.37
C GLY A 86 -11.05 -5.23 17.19
N ARG A 87 -11.51 -5.03 15.95
CA ARG A 87 -10.77 -5.36 14.72
C ARG A 87 -10.85 -4.24 13.69
N SER A 88 -9.76 -4.07 12.98
CA SER A 88 -9.54 -3.11 11.91
C SER A 88 -9.31 -3.85 10.61
N THR A 89 -9.99 -3.42 9.56
CA THR A 89 -9.75 -3.94 8.21
C THR A 89 -8.63 -3.13 7.58
N ALA A 90 -7.61 -3.78 7.05
CA ALA A 90 -6.47 -3.15 6.41
C ALA A 90 -6.22 -3.69 4.99
N SER A 91 -5.37 -3.01 4.23
CA SER A 91 -5.05 -3.33 2.84
C SER A 91 -3.58 -3.14 2.54
N GLU A 92 -2.94 -4.18 2.02
CA GLU A 92 -1.57 -4.12 1.51
C GLU A 92 -1.55 -3.48 0.11
N ILE A 93 -2.53 -3.81 -0.74
CA ILE A 93 -2.64 -3.26 -2.10
C ILE A 93 -2.64 -1.73 -2.09
N ARG A 94 -3.34 -1.09 -1.13
CA ARG A 94 -3.41 0.37 -1.07
C ARG A 94 -2.07 1.03 -0.76
N VAL A 95 -1.22 0.39 0.04
CA VAL A 95 0.14 0.89 0.29
C VAL A 95 0.95 0.81 -1.00
N PHE A 96 0.98 -0.38 -1.60
CA PHE A 96 1.73 -0.62 -2.82
C PHE A 96 1.26 0.27 -3.97
N ARG A 97 -0.05 0.49 -4.14
CA ARG A 97 -0.59 1.40 -5.16
C ARG A 97 -0.12 2.83 -4.96
N LYS A 98 -0.06 3.31 -3.72
CA LYS A 98 0.41 4.67 -3.40
C LYS A 98 1.92 4.82 -3.65
N GLU A 99 2.71 3.82 -3.26
CA GLU A 99 4.15 3.79 -3.50
C GLU A 99 4.47 3.67 -5.00
N ALA A 100 3.82 2.73 -5.70
CA ALA A 100 3.96 2.55 -7.14
C ALA A 100 3.51 3.80 -7.91
N LEU A 101 2.45 4.50 -7.47
CA LEU A 101 2.02 5.75 -8.10
C LEU A 101 3.10 6.84 -7.98
N LYS A 102 3.74 6.96 -6.80
CA LYS A 102 4.88 7.86 -6.62
C LYS A 102 6.07 7.46 -7.48
N GLU A 103 6.36 6.17 -7.61
CA GLU A 103 7.43 5.67 -8.48
C GLU A 103 7.15 5.99 -9.95
N VAL A 104 5.92 5.74 -10.41
CA VAL A 104 5.43 6.10 -11.74
C VAL A 104 5.56 7.60 -11.99
N GLU A 105 5.20 8.45 -11.02
CA GLU A 105 5.37 9.90 -11.10
C GLU A 105 6.86 10.30 -11.20
N ASN A 106 7.73 9.69 -10.39
CA ASN A 106 9.16 9.95 -10.44
C ASN A 106 9.76 9.55 -11.79
N LYS A 107 9.41 8.35 -12.30
CA LYS A 107 9.86 7.89 -13.63
C LYS A 107 9.35 8.78 -14.75
N TYR A 108 8.12 9.29 -14.64
CA TYR A 108 7.61 10.31 -15.57
C TYR A 108 8.46 11.59 -15.53
N ARG A 109 8.76 12.12 -14.34
CA ARG A 109 9.59 13.33 -14.19
C ARG A 109 11.02 13.15 -14.69
N ASN A 110 11.58 11.95 -14.53
CA ASN A 110 12.93 11.62 -14.95
C ASN A 110 13.02 11.10 -16.40
N ASN A 111 11.89 10.98 -17.10
CA ASN A 111 11.82 10.46 -18.47
C ASN A 111 12.31 9.00 -18.58
N GLU A 112 12.11 8.21 -17.53
CA GLU A 112 12.54 6.82 -17.42
C GLU A 112 11.41 5.84 -17.78
N PRO A 113 11.73 4.66 -18.33
CA PRO A 113 10.73 3.64 -18.64
C PRO A 113 10.18 2.96 -17.37
N VAL A 114 8.91 2.57 -17.42
CA VAL A 114 8.22 1.81 -16.37
C VAL A 114 7.78 0.46 -16.90
N LYS A 115 8.11 -0.61 -16.16
CA LYS A 115 7.67 -1.97 -16.46
C LYS A 115 6.16 -2.12 -16.26
N GLY A 116 5.50 -2.79 -17.19
CA GLY A 116 4.09 -3.14 -17.08
C GLY A 116 3.64 -4.24 -18.02
N LYS A 117 2.36 -4.61 -17.93
CA LYS A 117 1.73 -5.60 -18.80
C LYS A 117 0.44 -5.05 -19.39
N ILE A 118 0.15 -5.41 -20.63
CA ILE A 118 -1.14 -5.12 -21.24
C ILE A 118 -2.17 -6.10 -20.66
N VAL A 119 -3.24 -5.57 -20.08
CA VAL A 119 -4.28 -6.36 -19.41
C VAL A 119 -5.42 -6.68 -20.36
N SER A 120 -5.84 -5.69 -21.16
CA SER A 120 -6.95 -5.86 -22.08
C SER A 120 -6.92 -4.84 -23.21
N LYS A 121 -7.58 -5.18 -24.30
CA LYS A 121 -7.79 -4.30 -25.45
C LYS A 121 -9.18 -3.66 -25.36
N VAL A 122 -9.25 -2.38 -25.69
CA VAL A 122 -10.50 -1.61 -25.83
C VAL A 122 -10.50 -0.88 -27.17
N SER A 123 -11.63 -0.28 -27.56
CA SER A 123 -11.79 0.36 -28.86
C SER A 123 -10.79 1.51 -29.12
N SER A 124 -10.33 2.20 -28.08
CA SER A 124 -9.41 3.34 -28.17
C SER A 124 -7.93 2.97 -27.98
N GLY A 125 -7.61 1.73 -27.59
CA GLY A 125 -6.24 1.33 -27.22
C GLY A 125 -6.22 0.15 -26.25
N TYR A 126 -5.36 0.24 -25.23
CA TYR A 126 -5.08 -0.87 -24.31
C TYR A 126 -5.07 -0.40 -22.86
N ASN A 127 -5.62 -1.21 -21.97
CA ASN A 127 -5.42 -1.05 -20.54
C ASN A 127 -4.11 -1.72 -20.16
N VAL A 128 -3.26 -0.99 -19.45
CA VAL A 128 -1.93 -1.43 -19.03
C VAL A 128 -1.86 -1.38 -17.51
N ARG A 129 -1.22 -2.38 -16.91
CA ARG A 129 -0.92 -2.42 -15.49
C ARG A 129 0.57 -2.23 -15.29
N LEU A 130 0.96 -1.06 -14.82
CA LEU A 130 2.33 -0.67 -14.50
C LEU A 130 2.66 -1.12 -13.07
N LEU A 131 3.88 -1.63 -12.86
CA LEU A 131 4.37 -2.10 -11.55
C LEU A 131 3.36 -3.02 -10.83
N ASN A 132 2.60 -3.83 -11.58
CA ASN A 132 1.56 -4.75 -11.12
C ASN A 132 0.34 -4.14 -10.39
N VAL A 133 0.30 -2.84 -10.12
CA VAL A 133 -0.79 -2.23 -9.31
C VAL A 133 -1.33 -0.91 -9.85
N VAL A 134 -0.59 -0.23 -10.74
CA VAL A 134 -1.01 1.06 -11.30
C VAL A 134 -1.69 0.84 -12.63
N GLU A 135 -2.97 1.20 -12.70
CA GLU A 135 -3.75 1.16 -13.93
C GLU A 135 -3.43 2.38 -14.79
N ALA A 136 -3.11 2.13 -16.06
CA ALA A 136 -2.78 3.14 -17.06
C ALA A 136 -3.44 2.80 -18.40
N PHE A 137 -3.51 3.79 -19.28
CA PHE A 137 -4.07 3.64 -20.61
C PHE A 137 -3.01 3.91 -21.68
N LEU A 138 -2.88 2.99 -22.63
CA LEU A 138 -2.02 3.11 -23.80
C LEU A 138 -2.88 3.37 -25.04
N PRO A 139 -2.87 4.58 -25.61
CA PRO A 139 -3.61 4.87 -26.84
C PRO A 139 -3.13 4.00 -27.99
N GLY A 140 -4.05 3.51 -28.83
CA GLY A 140 -3.71 2.64 -29.96
C GLY A 140 -2.66 3.25 -30.89
N SER A 141 -2.71 4.57 -31.12
CA SER A 141 -1.74 5.32 -31.92
C SER A 141 -0.29 5.28 -31.40
N HIS A 142 -0.09 4.98 -30.11
CA HIS A 142 1.23 4.88 -29.48
C HIS A 142 1.65 3.44 -29.18
N SER A 143 0.79 2.46 -29.44
CA SER A 143 1.05 1.06 -29.11
C SER A 143 2.04 0.39 -30.07
N GLY A 144 2.09 0.82 -31.32
CA GLY A 144 2.83 0.13 -32.38
C GLY A 144 2.26 -1.25 -32.75
N LEU A 145 1.18 -1.69 -32.09
CA LEU A 145 0.50 -2.97 -32.34
C LEU A 145 -0.58 -2.80 -33.41
N LYS A 146 -0.74 -3.81 -34.25
CA LYS A 146 -1.83 -3.92 -35.20
C LYS A 146 -3.10 -4.40 -34.51
N ILE A 147 -4.23 -4.19 -35.17
CA ILE A 147 -5.55 -4.59 -34.65
C ILE A 147 -5.60 -6.11 -34.44
N ASP A 148 -4.95 -6.90 -35.28
CA ASP A 148 -4.94 -8.36 -35.18
C ASP A 148 -3.79 -8.94 -34.33
N ASP A 149 -2.93 -8.10 -33.74
CA ASP A 149 -1.85 -8.60 -32.89
C ASP A 149 -2.41 -9.14 -31.56
N GLU A 150 -1.91 -10.30 -31.15
CA GLU A 150 -2.16 -10.85 -29.82
C GLU A 150 -1.53 -9.97 -28.74
N ILE A 151 -2.16 -9.95 -27.56
CA ILE A 151 -1.63 -9.19 -26.43
C ILE A 151 -0.37 -9.91 -25.92
N PRO A 152 0.79 -9.22 -25.84
CA PRO A 152 1.98 -9.81 -25.25
C PRO A 152 1.75 -10.18 -23.78
N GLU A 153 2.05 -11.43 -23.41
CA GLU A 153 1.94 -11.90 -22.02
C GLU A 153 3.12 -11.46 -21.13
N GLU A 154 4.21 -11.03 -21.78
CA GLU A 154 5.45 -10.59 -21.14
C GLU A 154 5.35 -9.16 -20.60
N THR A 155 6.28 -8.84 -19.68
CA THR A 155 6.41 -7.50 -19.12
C THR A 155 7.18 -6.61 -20.09
N LEU A 156 6.57 -5.53 -20.54
CA LEU A 156 7.16 -4.54 -21.45
C LEU A 156 7.54 -3.27 -20.71
N ASP A 157 8.46 -2.50 -21.30
CA ASP A 157 8.88 -1.19 -20.79
C ASP A 157 8.06 -0.09 -21.48
N PHE A 158 7.33 0.71 -20.68
CA PHE A 158 6.47 1.79 -21.15
C PHE A 158 7.04 3.16 -20.80
N LYS A 159 6.95 4.09 -21.74
CA LYS A 159 7.26 5.49 -21.50
C LYS A 159 5.99 6.27 -21.16
N ILE A 160 5.99 6.97 -20.02
CA ILE A 160 4.85 7.78 -19.61
C ILE A 160 4.92 9.13 -20.33
N ILE A 161 3.87 9.46 -21.09
CA ILE A 161 3.77 10.73 -21.84
C ILE A 161 2.90 11.78 -21.15
N ALA A 162 2.00 11.35 -20.26
CA ALA A 162 1.12 12.21 -19.50
C ALA A 162 0.75 11.52 -18.19
N PHE A 163 0.72 12.29 -17.12
CA PHE A 163 0.29 11.84 -15.80
C PHE A 163 -0.75 12.83 -15.27
N ARG A 164 -1.95 12.35 -14.94
CA ARG A 164 -3.04 13.16 -14.40
C ARG A 164 -3.42 12.61 -13.03
N ARG A 165 -3.56 13.50 -12.05
CA ARG A 165 -3.90 13.19 -10.66
C ARG A 165 -5.37 13.51 -10.39
#